data_AF-A0AAU4HSI8-F1
#
_entry.id   AF-A0AAU4HSI8-F1
#
_cell.length_a   1.000
_cell.length_b   1.000
_cell.length_c   1.000
_cell.angle_alpha   90.00
_cell.angle_beta   90.00
_cell.angle_gamma   90.00
#
_symmetry.space_group_name_H-M   'P 1'
#
loop_
_entity.id
_entity.type
_entity.pdbx_description
1 polymer ?
#
loop_
_entity_poly.entity_id
_entity_poly.type
_entity_poly.pdbx_seq_one_letter_code
_entity_poly.pdbx_strand_id
1 'polypeptide(L)'
;MPWDKESPKKARKALHRQLERIEARLPSRHDGITFHAVISVQVHAEPPYPLDVGELATEIRISARDAASLFLRDQEAVDLAAVQDLASRHLRSRRPLPSDPSIGYSASIRIGLSEQDQAAVAALLAARRDQAIQDARSQQRTDAVAAQYAHPAAVLVRWLEAEAVNLASPPKPQDLEAISQMFAQYRPEGARDTEYELLEILRGFLDTFSAPSQKEMLFTVLATGMRGAHRPQHAEQVDALRDRPLQTAIGDVGAARTQPPERLT
;
A
#
# COMPACT_ATOMS: atom_id res chain seq x y z
N MET A 1 -13.50 8.39 -76.48
CA MET A 1 -12.70 8.68 -75.27
C MET A 1 -12.20 7.35 -74.71
N PRO A 2 -10.99 6.88 -75.05
CA PRO A 2 -10.48 5.65 -74.47
C PRO A 2 -9.97 5.96 -73.06
N TRP A 3 -10.55 5.31 -72.05
CA TRP A 3 -10.10 5.42 -70.68
C TRP A 3 -8.74 4.72 -70.59
N ASP A 4 -7.70 5.46 -70.22
CA ASP A 4 -6.41 4.90 -69.84
C ASP A 4 -6.63 4.00 -68.60
N LYS A 5 -6.89 2.71 -68.84
CA LYS A 5 -6.85 1.71 -67.78
C LYS A 5 -5.41 1.61 -67.32
N GLU A 6 -5.08 2.29 -66.23
CA GLU A 6 -3.77 2.12 -65.61
C GLU A 6 -3.47 0.63 -65.44
N SER A 7 -2.29 0.22 -65.92
CA SER A 7 -1.82 -1.16 -65.78
C SER A 7 -1.96 -1.61 -64.31
N PRO A 8 -2.53 -2.80 -64.03
CA PRO A 8 -2.64 -3.34 -62.66
C PRO A 8 -1.31 -3.30 -61.89
N LYS A 9 -0.19 -3.50 -62.58
CA LYS A 9 1.16 -3.39 -61.99
C LYS A 9 1.48 -1.97 -61.53
N LYS A 10 1.06 -0.95 -62.28
CA LYS A 10 1.26 0.47 -61.97
C LYS A 10 0.43 0.87 -60.75
N ALA A 11 -0.85 0.49 -60.73
CA ALA A 11 -1.75 0.74 -59.59
C ALA A 11 -1.24 0.09 -58.30
N ARG A 12 -0.81 -1.19 -58.35
CA ARG A 12 -0.21 -1.88 -57.20
C ARG A 12 1.07 -1.21 -56.71
N LYS A 13 1.97 -0.79 -57.62
CA LYS A 13 3.21 -0.11 -57.25
C LYS A 13 2.96 1.28 -56.65
N ALA A 14 2.00 2.02 -57.18
CA ALA A 14 1.60 3.33 -56.66
C ALA A 14 1.03 3.19 -55.23
N LEU A 15 0.12 2.24 -55.02
CA LEU A 15 -0.44 1.95 -53.70
C LEU A 15 0.64 1.55 -52.69
N HIS A 16 1.55 0.65 -53.08
CA HIS A 16 2.64 0.23 -52.21
C HIS A 16 3.56 1.39 -51.80
N ARG A 17 3.96 2.23 -52.75
CA ARG A 17 4.81 3.41 -52.47
C ARG A 17 4.15 4.39 -51.50
N GLN A 18 2.83 4.54 -51.58
CA GLN A 18 2.08 5.40 -50.67
C GLN A 18 1.95 4.83 -49.24
N LEU A 19 2.10 3.52 -49.09
CA LEU A 19 1.87 2.77 -47.85
C LEU A 19 3.16 2.19 -47.23
N GLU A 20 4.30 2.38 -47.89
CA GLU A 20 5.61 1.88 -47.47
C GLU A 20 6.05 2.50 -46.14
N ARG A 21 5.77 3.79 -45.94
CA ARG A 21 6.20 4.55 -44.76
C ARG A 21 5.15 5.57 -44.37
N ILE A 22 4.52 5.34 -43.22
CA ILE A 22 3.52 6.21 -42.61
C ILE A 22 4.07 6.63 -41.24
N GLU A 23 4.43 7.89 -41.11
CA GLU A 23 4.91 8.45 -39.85
C GLU A 23 3.75 9.02 -39.04
N ALA A 24 3.74 8.73 -37.74
CA ALA A 24 2.72 9.21 -36.82
C ALA A 24 3.31 9.47 -35.44
N ARG A 25 2.86 10.54 -34.79
CA ARG A 25 3.02 10.73 -33.34
C ARG A 25 1.78 10.18 -32.66
N LEU A 26 1.96 9.22 -31.79
CA LEU A 26 0.88 8.48 -31.14
C LEU A 26 0.97 8.68 -29.63
N PRO A 27 -0.17 8.84 -28.93
CA PRO A 27 -0.18 9.03 -27.49
C PRO A 27 0.34 7.78 -26.77
N SER A 28 0.97 7.98 -25.62
CA SER A 28 1.22 6.92 -24.63
C SER A 28 0.21 7.01 -23.49
N ARG A 29 0.32 6.12 -22.50
CA ARG A 29 -0.45 6.18 -21.25
C ARG A 29 -0.18 7.45 -20.44
N HIS A 30 0.98 8.08 -20.65
CA HIS A 30 1.39 9.25 -19.90
C HIS A 30 1.18 10.52 -20.71
N ASP A 31 0.40 11.46 -20.14
CA ASP A 31 0.23 12.79 -20.72
C ASP A 31 1.60 13.47 -20.89
N GLY A 32 1.82 14.04 -22.07
CA GLY A 32 3.09 14.71 -22.41
C GLY A 32 4.20 13.77 -22.90
N ILE A 33 3.97 12.46 -23.00
CA ILE A 33 4.92 11.51 -23.61
C ILE A 33 4.28 10.89 -24.85
N THR A 34 4.91 11.05 -26.01
CA THR A 34 4.42 10.53 -27.29
C THR A 34 5.37 9.53 -27.93
N PHE A 35 4.81 8.49 -28.54
CA PHE A 35 5.54 7.56 -29.37
C PHE A 35 5.71 8.12 -30.78
N HIS A 36 6.92 8.01 -31.32
CA HIS A 36 7.18 8.19 -32.73
C HIS A 36 7.04 6.85 -33.45
N ALA A 37 5.96 6.67 -34.20
CA ALA A 37 5.66 5.43 -34.91
C ALA A 37 5.92 5.57 -36.41
N VAL A 38 6.58 4.56 -36.99
CA VAL A 38 6.73 4.37 -38.43
C VAL A 38 6.02 3.09 -38.82
N ILE A 39 4.93 3.21 -39.57
CA ILE A 39 4.06 2.10 -39.97
C ILE A 39 4.29 1.80 -41.46
N SER A 40 4.45 0.53 -41.80
CA SER A 40 4.52 0.03 -43.17
C SER A 40 3.37 -0.95 -43.39
N VAL A 41 2.64 -0.80 -44.50
CA VAL A 41 1.45 -1.60 -44.78
C VAL A 41 1.61 -2.47 -46.02
N GLN A 42 1.15 -3.72 -45.91
CA GLN A 42 1.04 -4.68 -46.99
C GLN A 42 -0.44 -4.94 -47.30
N VAL A 43 -0.84 -4.69 -48.54
CA VAL A 43 -2.21 -4.91 -49.04
C VAL A 43 -2.30 -6.28 -49.71
N HIS A 44 -3.35 -7.05 -49.38
CA HIS A 44 -3.56 -8.43 -49.83
C HIS A 44 -4.66 -8.57 -50.89
N ALA A 45 -5.06 -7.47 -51.53
CA ALA A 45 -6.00 -7.46 -52.65
C ALA A 45 -5.26 -7.20 -53.97
N GLU A 46 -5.79 -7.74 -55.06
CA GLU A 46 -5.30 -7.48 -56.41
C GLU A 46 -6.21 -6.47 -57.13
N PRO A 47 -5.67 -5.62 -58.01
CA PRO A 47 -6.49 -4.74 -58.85
C PRO A 47 -7.42 -5.55 -59.79
N PRO A 48 -8.57 -5.01 -60.20
CA PRO A 48 -9.01 -3.64 -60.01
C PRO A 48 -9.49 -3.37 -58.57
N TYR A 49 -9.08 -2.23 -58.02
CA TYR A 49 -9.53 -1.81 -56.70
C TYR A 49 -10.91 -1.16 -56.78
N PRO A 50 -11.75 -1.29 -55.74
CA PRO A 50 -13.05 -0.62 -55.64
C PRO A 50 -12.97 0.90 -55.55
N LEU A 51 -11.83 1.44 -55.12
CA LEU A 51 -11.56 2.86 -54.95
C LEU A 51 -10.36 3.28 -55.79
N ASP A 52 -10.22 4.59 -56.02
CA ASP A 52 -8.98 5.14 -56.55
C ASP A 52 -7.80 4.83 -55.61
N VAL A 53 -6.59 4.69 -56.17
CA VAL A 53 -5.39 4.35 -55.41
C VAL A 53 -5.12 5.35 -54.28
N GLY A 54 -5.36 6.65 -54.50
CA GLY A 54 -5.15 7.69 -53.49
C GLY A 54 -6.15 7.63 -52.35
N GLU A 55 -7.42 7.39 -52.66
CA GLU A 55 -8.50 7.22 -51.67
C GLU A 55 -8.26 5.96 -50.84
N LEU A 56 -7.98 4.83 -51.50
CA LEU A 56 -7.68 3.58 -50.84
C LEU A 56 -6.46 3.69 -49.91
N ALA A 57 -5.38 4.35 -50.36
CA ALA A 57 -4.22 4.58 -49.52
C ALA A 57 -4.55 5.44 -48.29
N THR A 58 -5.43 6.42 -48.44
CA THR A 58 -5.87 7.29 -47.34
C THR A 58 -6.68 6.52 -46.30
N GLU A 59 -7.65 5.74 -46.75
CA GLU A 59 -8.46 4.87 -45.88
C GLU A 59 -7.59 3.88 -45.09
N ILE A 60 -6.64 3.22 -45.77
CA ILE A 60 -5.70 2.29 -45.13
C ILE A 60 -4.80 3.02 -44.12
N ARG A 61 -4.32 4.23 -44.45
CA ARG A 61 -3.50 5.04 -43.52
C ARG A 61 -4.25 5.40 -42.26
N ILE A 62 -5.50 5.86 -42.40
CA ILE A 62 -6.36 6.23 -41.26
C ILE A 62 -6.59 4.99 -40.40
N SER A 63 -7.06 3.89 -41.00
CA SER A 63 -7.34 2.64 -40.29
C SER A 63 -6.11 2.07 -39.56
N ALA A 64 -4.93 2.09 -40.20
CA ALA A 64 -3.69 1.63 -39.57
C ALA A 64 -3.22 2.54 -38.42
N ARG A 65 -3.35 3.87 -38.57
CA ARG A 65 -3.00 4.84 -37.52
C ARG A 65 -3.94 4.73 -36.33
N ASP A 66 -5.24 4.57 -36.57
CA ASP A 66 -6.22 4.42 -35.51
C ASP A 66 -6.01 3.13 -34.72
N ALA A 67 -5.76 2.01 -35.42
CA ALA A 67 -5.41 0.76 -34.78
C ALA A 67 -4.15 0.87 -33.92
N ALA A 68 -3.11 1.55 -34.42
CA ALA A 68 -1.87 1.78 -33.66
C ALA A 68 -2.12 2.71 -32.46
N SER A 69 -2.87 3.79 -32.64
CA SER A 69 -3.21 4.78 -31.61
C SER A 69 -4.00 4.15 -30.46
N LEU A 70 -5.06 3.40 -30.79
CA LEU A 70 -5.90 2.70 -29.82
C LEU A 70 -5.11 1.69 -28.99
N PHE A 71 -4.10 1.05 -29.57
CA PHE A 71 -3.25 0.12 -28.85
C PHE A 71 -2.23 0.83 -27.96
N LEU A 72 -1.55 1.86 -28.50
CA LEU A 72 -0.42 2.52 -27.83
C LEU A 72 -0.81 3.47 -26.70
N ARG A 73 -2.02 4.06 -26.75
CA ARG A 73 -2.52 4.94 -25.69
C ARG A 73 -2.54 4.27 -24.30
N ASP A 74 -2.63 2.94 -24.25
CA ASP A 74 -2.71 2.17 -23.00
C ASP A 74 -1.32 1.63 -22.58
N GLN A 75 -0.26 1.92 -23.34
CA GLN A 75 1.08 1.41 -23.10
C GLN A 75 1.96 2.40 -22.33
N GLU A 76 2.78 1.89 -21.41
CA GLU A 76 3.79 2.69 -20.70
C GLU A 76 5.05 2.86 -21.54
N ALA A 77 5.53 4.10 -21.67
CA ALA A 77 6.73 4.43 -22.44
C ALA A 77 8.05 4.08 -21.73
N VAL A 78 7.99 3.38 -20.59
CA VAL A 78 9.15 3.01 -19.77
C VAL A 78 9.94 1.85 -20.40
N ASP A 79 9.25 0.90 -21.03
CA ASP A 79 9.87 -0.25 -21.71
C ASP A 79 9.52 -0.23 -23.21
N LEU A 80 10.33 0.50 -23.97
CA LEU A 80 10.13 0.65 -25.42
C LEU A 80 10.25 -0.69 -26.17
N ALA A 81 11.08 -1.62 -25.69
CA ALA A 81 11.28 -2.91 -26.35
C ALA A 81 10.04 -3.80 -26.21
N ALA A 82 9.46 -3.88 -25.01
CA ALA A 82 8.20 -4.59 -24.79
C ALA A 82 7.06 -3.97 -25.61
N VAL A 83 6.96 -2.63 -25.64
CA VAL A 83 5.96 -1.92 -26.44
C VAL A 83 6.12 -2.21 -27.94
N GLN A 84 7.36 -2.20 -28.45
CA GLN A 84 7.68 -2.55 -29.83
C GLN A 84 7.20 -3.97 -30.18
N ASP A 85 7.47 -4.97 -29.32
CA ASP A 85 7.10 -6.36 -29.55
C ASP A 85 5.58 -6.57 -29.51
N LEU A 86 4.89 -5.93 -28.57
CA LEU A 86 3.44 -6.04 -28.43
C LEU A 86 2.72 -5.33 -29.60
N ALA A 87 3.17 -4.13 -29.97
CA ALA A 87 2.58 -3.39 -31.09
C ALA A 87 2.83 -4.11 -32.43
N SER A 88 4.02 -4.69 -32.62
CA SER A 88 4.33 -5.51 -33.81
C SER A 88 3.40 -6.72 -33.91
N ARG A 89 3.12 -7.40 -32.80
CA ARG A 89 2.16 -8.51 -32.75
C ARG A 89 0.73 -8.04 -33.05
N HIS A 90 0.32 -6.90 -32.48
CA HIS A 90 -1.03 -6.35 -32.67
C HIS A 90 -1.32 -5.99 -34.14
N LEU A 91 -0.38 -5.35 -34.82
CA LEU A 91 -0.56 -4.83 -36.19
C LEU A 91 -0.32 -5.86 -37.29
N ARG A 92 0.37 -6.97 -37.00
CA ARG A 92 0.62 -8.05 -37.97
C ARG A 92 -0.66 -8.79 -38.40
N SER A 93 -1.72 -8.75 -37.58
CA SER A 93 -3.00 -9.37 -37.93
C SER A 93 -3.59 -8.79 -39.22
N ARG A 94 -4.18 -9.66 -40.07
CA ARG A 94 -4.87 -9.21 -41.29
C ARG A 94 -6.16 -8.49 -40.88
N ARG A 95 -6.33 -7.27 -41.37
CA ARG A 95 -7.47 -6.39 -41.06
C ARG A 95 -8.29 -6.14 -42.32
N PRO A 96 -9.62 -6.25 -42.24
CA PRO A 96 -10.49 -5.87 -43.33
C PRO A 96 -10.67 -4.34 -43.36
N LEU A 97 -10.69 -3.78 -44.56
CA LEU A 97 -11.17 -2.44 -44.83
C LEU A 97 -12.64 -2.53 -45.28
N PRO A 98 -13.54 -1.67 -44.77
CA PRO A 98 -14.95 -1.66 -45.16
C PRO A 98 -15.12 -1.05 -46.57
N SER A 99 -14.69 -1.79 -47.58
CA SER A 99 -14.91 -1.53 -49.01
C SER A 99 -15.73 -2.66 -49.62
N ASP A 100 -16.35 -2.43 -50.78
CA ASP A 100 -17.02 -3.49 -51.56
C ASP A 100 -16.35 -3.64 -52.94
N PRO A 101 -15.56 -4.71 -53.19
CA PRO A 101 -15.25 -5.83 -52.29
C PRO A 101 -14.29 -5.45 -51.13
N SER A 102 -14.37 -6.19 -50.01
CA SER A 102 -13.54 -5.94 -48.82
C SER A 102 -12.06 -6.22 -49.08
N ILE A 103 -11.21 -5.23 -48.78
CA ILE A 103 -9.76 -5.33 -48.94
C ILE A 103 -9.10 -5.69 -47.62
N GLY A 104 -8.30 -6.75 -47.61
CA GLY A 104 -7.49 -7.10 -46.44
C GLY A 104 -6.10 -6.46 -46.50
N TYR A 105 -5.60 -5.95 -45.37
CA TYR A 105 -4.21 -5.49 -45.24
C TYR A 105 -3.58 -5.98 -43.93
N SER A 106 -2.25 -5.95 -43.83
CA SER A 106 -1.50 -6.15 -42.59
C SER A 106 -0.45 -5.07 -42.45
N ALA A 107 -0.04 -4.75 -41.22
CA ALA A 107 0.93 -3.70 -40.97
C ALA A 107 2.10 -4.16 -40.10
N SER A 108 3.24 -3.53 -40.29
CA SER A 108 4.38 -3.59 -39.36
C SER A 108 4.65 -2.19 -38.82
N ILE A 109 5.12 -2.10 -37.59
CA ILE A 109 5.39 -0.83 -36.92
C ILE A 109 6.80 -0.82 -36.34
N ARG A 110 7.42 0.36 -36.34
CA ARG A 110 8.61 0.67 -35.54
C ARG A 110 8.30 1.83 -34.63
N ILE A 111 8.63 1.69 -33.36
CA ILE A 111 8.32 2.65 -32.30
C ILE A 111 9.63 3.20 -31.76
N GLY A 112 9.70 4.52 -31.70
CA GLY A 112 10.77 5.27 -31.05
C GLY A 112 10.19 6.34 -30.14
N LEU A 113 11.08 7.05 -29.48
CA LEU A 113 10.77 8.25 -28.70
C LEU A 113 11.68 9.38 -29.19
N SER A 114 11.15 10.60 -29.24
CA SER A 114 11.99 11.78 -29.48
C SER A 114 12.95 12.00 -28.30
N GLU A 115 14.01 12.78 -28.48
CA GLU A 115 14.93 13.12 -27.39
C GLU A 115 14.20 13.79 -26.21
N GLN A 116 13.21 14.63 -26.51
CA GLN A 116 12.37 15.28 -25.51
C GLN A 116 11.52 14.25 -24.73
N ASP A 117 10.88 13.31 -25.43
CA ASP A 117 10.08 12.26 -24.79
C ASP A 117 10.96 11.29 -23.98
N GLN A 118 12.18 10.99 -24.44
CA GLN A 118 13.16 10.19 -23.69
C GLN A 118 13.55 10.88 -22.38
N ALA A 119 13.79 12.19 -22.41
CA ALA A 119 14.06 12.97 -21.20
C ALA A 119 12.84 12.97 -20.25
N ALA A 120 11.62 13.07 -20.77
CA ALA A 120 10.40 12.98 -19.98
C ALA A 120 10.23 11.61 -19.30
N VAL A 121 10.49 10.51 -20.01
CA VAL A 121 10.50 9.15 -19.43
C VAL A 121 11.57 9.03 -18.34
N ALA A 122 12.77 9.56 -18.55
CA ALA A 122 13.84 9.54 -17.55
C ALA A 122 13.45 10.33 -16.29
N ALA A 123 12.84 11.50 -16.44
CA ALA A 123 12.33 12.30 -15.32
C ALA A 123 11.21 11.57 -14.55
N LEU A 124 10.29 10.92 -15.27
CA LEU A 124 9.25 10.09 -14.65
C LEU A 124 9.85 8.94 -13.82
N LEU A 125 10.86 8.26 -14.34
CA LEU A 125 11.55 7.19 -13.64
C LEU A 125 12.30 7.68 -12.40
N ALA A 126 12.96 8.84 -12.49
CA ALA A 126 13.61 9.46 -11.34
C ALA A 126 12.60 9.80 -10.24
N ALA A 127 11.48 10.44 -10.60
CA ALA A 127 10.42 10.77 -9.65
C ALA A 127 9.81 9.52 -8.98
N ARG A 128 9.58 8.43 -9.74
CA ARG A 128 9.11 7.16 -9.17
C ARG A 128 10.10 6.56 -8.17
N ARG A 129 11.41 6.62 -8.46
CA ARG A 129 12.45 6.14 -7.54
C ARG A 129 12.50 6.96 -6.26
N ASP A 130 12.44 8.28 -6.37
CA ASP A 130 12.46 9.17 -5.22
C ASP A 130 11.23 8.93 -4.32
N GLN A 131 10.05 8.79 -4.93
CA GLN A 131 8.83 8.46 -4.20
C GLN A 131 8.97 7.11 -3.47
N ALA A 132 9.44 6.06 -4.14
CA ALA A 132 9.64 4.76 -3.51
C ALA A 132 10.62 4.81 -2.33
N ILE A 133 11.67 5.65 -2.42
CA ILE A 133 12.61 5.88 -1.31
C ILE A 133 11.90 6.58 -0.14
N GLN A 134 11.07 7.59 -0.40
CA GLN A 134 10.33 8.30 0.64
C GLN A 134 9.29 7.40 1.31
N ASP A 135 8.60 6.57 0.54
CA ASP A 135 7.63 5.60 1.05
C ASP A 135 8.33 4.57 1.94
N ALA A 136 9.46 4.01 1.49
CA ALA A 136 10.25 3.07 2.29
C ALA A 136 10.76 3.69 3.60
N ARG A 137 11.23 4.94 3.56
CA ARG A 137 11.64 5.69 4.77
C ARG A 137 10.46 5.96 5.70
N SER A 138 9.31 6.29 5.15
CA SER A 138 8.09 6.54 5.93
C SER A 138 7.60 5.27 6.60
N GLN A 139 7.66 4.14 5.90
CA GLN A 139 7.35 2.83 6.47
C GLN A 139 8.32 2.47 7.61
N GLN A 140 9.64 2.58 7.37
CA GLN A 140 10.64 2.32 8.40
C GLN A 140 10.46 3.17 9.67
N ARG A 141 10.10 4.46 9.50
CA ARG A 141 9.80 5.34 10.64
C ARG A 141 8.55 4.88 11.38
N THR A 142 7.50 4.52 10.64
CA THR A 142 6.25 4.05 11.21
C THR A 142 6.46 2.74 11.97
N ASP A 143 7.21 1.80 11.41
CA ASP A 143 7.55 0.53 12.05
C ASP A 143 8.41 0.74 13.30
N ALA A 144 9.40 1.65 13.23
CA ALA A 144 10.24 1.99 14.39
C ALA A 144 9.41 2.62 15.52
N VAL A 145 8.47 3.51 15.19
CA VAL A 145 7.55 4.11 16.16
C VAL A 145 6.59 3.06 16.73
N ALA A 146 6.03 2.18 15.89
CA ALA A 146 5.18 1.08 16.33
C ALA A 146 5.93 0.13 17.28
N ALA A 147 7.19 -0.21 16.97
CA ALA A 147 8.05 -1.03 17.83
C ALA A 147 8.37 -0.33 19.17
N GLN A 148 8.52 0.99 19.17
CA GLN A 148 8.68 1.76 20.42
C GLN A 148 7.40 1.72 21.26
N TYR A 149 6.23 1.88 20.64
CA TYR A 149 4.93 1.79 21.34
C TYR A 149 4.54 0.35 21.73
N ALA A 150 5.19 -0.65 21.14
CA ALA A 150 5.10 -2.03 21.57
C ALA A 150 5.82 -2.29 22.91
N HIS A 151 6.55 -1.33 23.46
CA HIS A 151 7.08 -1.46 24.82
C HIS A 151 6.26 -0.60 25.78
N PRO A 152 5.50 -1.22 26.71
CA PRO A 152 4.64 -0.46 27.61
C PRO A 152 5.42 0.55 28.47
N ALA A 153 6.66 0.22 28.86
CA ALA A 153 7.56 1.17 29.53
C ALA A 153 7.96 2.37 28.64
N ALA A 154 8.13 2.19 27.33
CA ALA A 154 8.43 3.26 26.38
C ALA A 154 7.20 4.14 26.10
N VAL A 155 5.99 3.57 26.13
CA VAL A 155 4.71 4.31 26.12
C VAL A 155 4.63 5.24 27.34
N LEU A 156 4.94 4.73 28.54
CA LEU A 156 4.97 5.52 29.78
C LEU A 156 6.02 6.63 29.75
N VAL A 157 7.26 6.33 29.33
CA VAL A 157 8.33 7.33 29.22
C VAL A 157 7.94 8.44 28.25
N ARG A 158 7.39 8.10 27.07
CA ARG A 158 6.99 9.12 26.09
C ARG A 158 5.78 9.94 26.56
N TRP A 159 4.87 9.35 27.33
CA TRP A 159 3.78 10.09 27.97
C TRP A 159 4.30 11.06 29.04
N LEU A 160 5.25 10.63 29.87
CA LEU A 160 5.94 11.45 30.86
C LEU A 160 6.80 12.58 30.24
N GLU A 161 7.25 12.40 28.98
CA GLU A 161 8.02 13.40 28.23
C GLU A 161 7.14 14.35 27.40
N ALA A 162 6.00 13.88 26.88
CA ALA A 162 5.11 14.65 26.00
C ALA A 162 4.17 15.60 26.77
N GLU A 163 3.74 15.20 27.96
CA GLU A 163 3.14 16.09 28.95
C GLU A 163 4.21 16.32 30.01
N ALA A 164 4.43 17.56 30.45
CA ALA A 164 5.28 17.82 31.60
C ALA A 164 4.63 17.24 32.87
N VAL A 165 4.65 15.91 33.01
CA VAL A 165 3.98 15.19 34.07
C VAL A 165 4.77 15.47 35.35
N ASN A 166 4.17 16.27 36.20
CA ASN A 166 4.71 16.53 37.53
C ASN A 166 4.63 15.24 38.34
N LEU A 167 5.76 14.55 38.51
CA LEU A 167 5.88 13.31 39.29
C LEU A 167 5.44 13.45 40.75
N ALA A 168 5.29 14.68 41.25
CA ALA A 168 4.72 14.97 42.58
C ALA A 168 3.19 14.95 42.61
N SER A 169 2.52 14.79 41.46
CA SER A 169 1.06 14.71 41.32
C SER A 169 0.70 13.50 40.47
N PRO A 170 0.41 12.34 41.09
CA PRO A 170 0.07 11.14 40.35
C PRO A 170 -1.18 11.37 39.47
N PRO A 171 -1.28 10.70 38.31
CA PRO A 171 -2.44 10.82 37.42
C PRO A 171 -3.73 10.48 38.14
N LYS A 172 -4.83 11.07 37.66
CA LYS A 172 -6.14 10.83 38.26
C LYS A 172 -6.50 9.35 38.08
N PRO A 173 -7.28 8.75 39.01
CA PRO A 173 -7.64 7.34 38.95
C PRO A 173 -8.24 6.88 37.61
N GLN A 174 -8.95 7.78 36.92
CA GLN A 174 -9.57 7.52 35.62
C GLN A 174 -8.53 7.37 34.49
N ASP A 175 -7.44 8.14 34.55
CA ASP A 175 -6.34 8.07 33.59
C ASP A 175 -5.51 6.79 33.84
N LEU A 176 -5.34 6.40 35.10
CA LEU A 176 -4.72 5.13 35.48
C LEU A 176 -5.51 3.92 34.97
N GLU A 177 -6.84 4.00 34.98
CA GLU A 177 -7.72 2.94 34.49
C GLU A 177 -7.59 2.79 32.96
N ALA A 178 -7.60 3.90 32.22
CA ALA A 178 -7.40 3.91 30.77
C ALA A 178 -6.01 3.40 30.38
N ILE A 179 -4.96 3.83 31.08
CA ILE A 179 -3.59 3.33 30.89
C ILE A 179 -3.54 1.83 31.21
N SER A 180 -4.14 1.37 32.31
CA SER A 180 -4.16 -0.05 32.67
C SER A 180 -4.88 -0.91 31.63
N GLN A 181 -5.96 -0.41 31.01
CA GLN A 181 -6.66 -1.10 29.93
C GLN A 181 -5.82 -1.18 28.66
N MET A 182 -5.12 -0.10 28.31
CA MET A 182 -4.24 -0.06 27.14
C MET A 182 -3.06 -1.04 27.28
N PHE A 183 -2.53 -1.19 28.50
CA PHE A 183 -1.50 -2.17 28.85
C PHE A 183 -2.06 -3.60 28.88
N ALA A 184 -3.27 -3.81 29.37
CA ALA A 184 -3.94 -5.10 29.38
C ALA A 184 -4.29 -5.60 27.96
N GLN A 185 -4.50 -4.69 27.01
CA GLN A 185 -4.76 -5.01 25.60
C GLN A 185 -3.48 -5.23 24.79
N TYR A 186 -2.32 -4.79 25.29
CA TYR A 186 -1.05 -4.98 24.62
C TYR A 186 -0.55 -6.42 24.74
N ARG A 187 -0.34 -7.09 23.60
CA ARG A 187 0.12 -8.49 23.52
C ARG A 187 1.43 -8.55 22.72
N PRO A 188 2.59 -8.81 23.36
CA PRO A 188 3.85 -8.91 22.64
C PRO A 188 3.88 -10.15 21.72
N GLU A 189 4.30 -9.97 20.46
CA GLU A 189 4.53 -11.09 19.55
C GLU A 189 5.78 -11.88 20.00
N GLY A 190 5.59 -13.19 20.23
CA GLY A 190 6.67 -14.14 20.54
C GLY A 190 6.54 -14.89 21.87
N ALA A 191 5.75 -14.40 22.83
CA ALA A 191 5.58 -15.03 24.14
C ALA A 191 4.35 -15.98 24.20
N ARG A 192 4.19 -16.85 23.20
CA ARG A 192 3.22 -17.96 23.27
C ARG A 192 3.79 -19.13 24.09
N ASP A 193 4.27 -18.86 25.29
CA ASP A 193 4.56 -19.92 26.24
C ASP A 193 3.29 -20.25 27.02
N THR A 194 3.02 -21.55 27.19
CA THR A 194 1.91 -22.13 27.96
C THR A 194 1.72 -21.50 29.35
N GLU A 195 2.76 -20.87 29.89
CA GLU A 195 2.75 -20.12 31.14
C GLU A 195 1.81 -18.90 31.10
N TYR A 196 1.73 -18.18 29.98
CA TYR A 196 0.86 -17.01 29.84
C TYR A 196 -0.62 -17.39 29.66
N GLU A 197 -0.91 -18.49 28.96
CA GLU A 197 -2.28 -19.03 28.90
C GLU A 197 -2.74 -19.51 30.28
N LEU A 198 -1.84 -20.14 31.05
CA LEU A 198 -2.13 -20.54 32.42
C LEU A 198 -2.42 -19.33 33.32
N LEU A 199 -1.69 -18.23 33.16
CA LEU A 199 -1.91 -16.98 33.89
C LEU A 199 -3.26 -16.35 33.57
N GLU A 200 -3.69 -16.33 32.31
CA GLU A 200 -5.01 -15.81 31.92
C GLU A 200 -6.15 -16.70 32.43
N ILE A 201 -5.97 -18.03 32.41
CA ILE A 201 -6.93 -18.97 33.00
C ILE A 201 -7.03 -18.75 34.52
N LEU A 202 -5.90 -18.58 35.21
CA LEU A 202 -5.86 -18.29 36.64
C LEU A 202 -6.49 -16.94 36.95
N ARG A 203 -6.26 -15.92 36.13
CA ARG A 203 -6.87 -14.59 36.27
C ARG A 203 -8.39 -14.66 36.10
N GLY A 204 -8.88 -15.33 35.06
CA GLY A 204 -10.30 -15.56 34.83
C GLY A 204 -10.95 -16.38 35.95
N PHE A 205 -10.26 -17.39 36.49
CA PHE A 205 -10.72 -18.15 37.64
C PHE A 205 -10.81 -17.28 38.91
N LEU A 206 -9.79 -16.46 39.19
CA LEU A 206 -9.79 -15.57 40.36
C LEU A 206 -10.88 -14.49 40.29
N ASP A 207 -11.24 -14.03 39.09
CA ASP A 207 -12.32 -13.06 38.89
C ASP A 207 -13.72 -13.65 39.13
N THR A 208 -13.89 -14.99 39.13
CA THR A 208 -15.16 -15.61 39.50
C THR A 208 -15.50 -15.52 40.98
N PHE A 209 -14.51 -15.25 41.85
CA PHE A 209 -14.70 -15.11 43.29
C PHE A 209 -14.81 -13.63 43.67
N SER A 210 -16.03 -13.10 43.76
CA SER A 210 -16.25 -11.67 44.06
C SER A 210 -16.17 -11.33 45.55
N ALA A 211 -16.30 -12.32 46.45
CA ALA A 211 -16.26 -12.10 47.90
C ALA A 211 -14.82 -12.00 48.43
N PRO A 212 -14.46 -10.94 49.20
CA PRO A 212 -13.09 -10.75 49.72
C PRO A 212 -12.56 -11.94 50.54
N SER A 213 -13.41 -12.56 51.35
CA SER A 213 -13.05 -13.74 52.17
C SER A 213 -12.68 -14.97 51.33
N GLN A 214 -13.23 -15.11 50.12
CA GLN A 214 -12.88 -16.20 49.20
C GLN A 214 -11.52 -15.96 48.53
N LYS A 215 -11.20 -14.69 48.22
CA LYS A 215 -9.88 -14.31 47.70
C LYS A 215 -8.78 -14.51 48.75
N GLU A 216 -9.05 -14.16 50.01
CA GLU A 216 -8.12 -14.39 51.14
C GLU A 216 -7.83 -15.88 51.36
N MET A 217 -8.86 -16.73 51.26
CA MET A 217 -8.70 -18.19 51.35
C MET A 217 -7.83 -18.71 50.19
N LEU A 218 -8.03 -18.19 48.97
CA LEU A 218 -7.23 -18.53 47.79
C LEU A 218 -5.77 -18.15 47.93
N PHE A 219 -5.47 -16.92 48.38
CA PHE A 219 -4.09 -16.49 48.65
C PHE A 219 -3.42 -17.35 49.71
N THR A 220 -4.16 -17.75 50.75
CA THR A 220 -3.65 -18.62 51.80
C THR A 220 -3.30 -20.01 51.27
N VAL A 221 -4.17 -20.60 50.45
CA VAL A 221 -3.92 -21.91 49.81
C VAL A 221 -2.74 -21.84 48.83
N LEU A 222 -2.65 -20.78 48.02
CA LEU A 222 -1.54 -20.56 47.08
C LEU A 222 -0.21 -20.38 47.80
N ALA A 223 -0.13 -19.52 48.82
CA ALA A 223 1.08 -19.34 49.62
C ALA A 223 1.51 -20.67 50.27
N THR A 224 0.55 -21.45 50.79
CA THR A 224 0.81 -22.76 51.39
C THR A 224 1.31 -23.78 50.36
N GLY A 225 0.72 -23.79 49.16
CA GLY A 225 1.18 -24.62 48.04
C GLY A 225 2.60 -24.26 47.59
N MET A 226 2.93 -22.97 47.52
CA MET A 226 4.27 -22.50 47.16
C MET A 226 5.32 -22.86 48.23
N ARG A 227 4.96 -22.81 49.53
CA ARG A 227 5.82 -23.33 50.60
C ARG A 227 6.02 -24.85 50.47
N GLY A 228 4.96 -25.60 50.19
CA GLY A 228 5.04 -27.04 49.93
C GLY A 228 5.90 -27.40 48.73
N ALA A 229 5.86 -26.59 47.67
CA ALA A 229 6.67 -26.72 46.46
C ALA A 229 8.10 -26.17 46.59
N HIS A 230 8.56 -25.86 47.81
CA HIS A 230 9.93 -25.38 48.11
C HIS A 230 10.26 -24.03 47.43
N ARG A 231 9.25 -23.18 47.24
CA ARG A 231 9.38 -21.82 46.68
C ARG A 231 8.98 -20.75 47.71
N PRO A 232 9.75 -20.57 48.80
CA PRO A 232 9.37 -19.72 49.93
C PRO A 232 9.30 -18.23 49.57
N GLN A 233 10.20 -17.73 48.71
CA GLN A 233 10.20 -16.33 48.26
C GLN A 233 8.92 -15.96 47.49
N HIS A 234 8.36 -16.90 46.73
CA HIS A 234 7.10 -16.70 46.03
C HIS A 234 5.89 -16.80 46.97
N ALA A 235 5.97 -17.63 48.02
CA ALA A 235 4.93 -17.66 49.06
C ALA A 235 4.86 -16.32 49.81
N GLU A 236 6.00 -15.75 50.18
CA GLU A 236 6.07 -14.43 50.84
C GLU A 236 5.49 -13.31 49.96
N GLN A 237 5.73 -13.36 48.64
CA GLN A 237 5.11 -12.43 47.70
C GLN A 237 3.59 -12.58 47.64
N VAL A 238 3.07 -13.81 47.72
CA VAL A 238 1.62 -14.07 47.75
C VAL A 238 0.99 -13.61 49.08
N ASP A 239 1.66 -13.83 50.22
CA ASP A 239 1.19 -13.32 51.51
C ASP A 239 1.19 -11.77 51.54
N ALA A 240 2.19 -11.13 50.94
CA ALA A 240 2.25 -9.66 50.85
C ALA A 240 1.10 -9.07 50.02
N LEU A 241 0.53 -9.83 49.09
CA LEU A 241 -0.67 -9.44 48.34
C LEU A 241 -1.95 -9.53 49.19
N ARG A 242 -1.99 -10.40 50.21
CA ARG A 242 -3.07 -10.47 51.19
C ARG A 242 -3.05 -9.27 52.13
N ASP A 243 -1.86 -8.85 52.55
CA ASP A 243 -1.68 -7.79 53.55
C ASP A 243 -1.77 -6.37 52.94
N ARG A 244 -1.91 -6.24 51.61
CA ARG A 244 -2.29 -4.99 50.96
C ARG A 244 -3.82 -4.84 50.99
N PRO A 245 -4.39 -3.94 51.80
CA PRO A 245 -5.78 -3.57 51.62
C PRO A 245 -5.94 -2.97 50.22
N LEU A 246 -6.99 -3.39 49.49
CA LEU A 246 -7.51 -2.72 48.28
C LEU A 246 -8.04 -1.29 48.56
N GLN A 247 -7.60 -0.66 49.64
CA GLN A 247 -7.90 0.70 50.04
C GLN A 247 -6.59 1.47 50.21
N THR A 248 -6.17 2.11 49.13
CA THR A 248 -5.63 3.48 49.14
C THR A 248 -5.78 4.07 47.75
N ALA A 249 -7.04 4.19 47.33
CA ALA A 249 -7.48 5.29 46.51
C ALA A 249 -8.91 5.58 46.97
N ILE A 250 -9.15 6.83 47.40
CA ILE A 250 -10.40 7.37 47.98
C ILE A 250 -10.43 7.34 49.53
N GLY A 251 -9.90 8.43 50.10
CA GLY A 251 -10.50 9.13 51.24
C GLY A 251 -10.10 8.70 52.66
N ASP A 252 -9.00 9.24 53.18
CA ASP A 252 -9.00 9.76 54.56
C ASP A 252 -7.90 10.82 54.79
N VAL A 253 -8.19 12.06 54.42
CA VAL A 253 -7.60 13.24 55.07
C VAL A 253 -8.79 14.05 55.56
N GLY A 254 -9.46 13.55 56.60
CA GLY A 254 -10.72 14.11 57.05
C GLY A 254 -11.09 13.74 58.49
N ALA A 255 -10.39 14.35 59.43
CA ALA A 255 -10.84 14.68 60.79
C ALA A 255 -10.56 13.69 61.96
N ALA A 256 -9.56 14.05 62.75
CA ALA A 256 -9.69 14.18 64.20
C ALA A 256 -9.07 15.55 64.60
N ARG A 257 -9.90 16.59 64.82
CA ARG A 257 -10.23 17.23 66.13
C ARG A 257 -8.99 17.39 67.04
N THR A 258 -8.59 18.53 67.61
CA THR A 258 -9.24 19.71 68.24
C THR A 258 -8.05 20.44 68.90
N GLN A 259 -7.75 21.74 68.77
CA GLN A 259 -8.27 22.92 69.50
C GLN A 259 -7.22 24.06 69.30
N PRO A 260 -7.59 25.36 69.38
CA PRO A 260 -6.64 26.46 69.22
C PRO A 260 -5.96 26.82 70.55
N PRO A 261 -4.71 27.32 70.57
CA PRO A 261 -4.23 28.08 71.72
C PRO A 261 -4.55 29.57 71.54
N GLU A 262 -5.16 30.10 72.58
CA GLU A 262 -5.44 31.50 72.83
C GLU A 262 -4.17 32.37 72.72
N ARG A 263 -4.37 33.61 72.27
CA ARG A 263 -3.47 34.70 72.62
C ARG A 263 -3.67 35.03 74.09
N LEU A 264 -2.59 35.15 74.84
CA LEU A 264 -2.52 36.05 75.99
C LEU A 264 -1.41 37.07 75.75
N THR A 265 -1.81 38.30 76.07
CA THR A 265 -1.13 39.59 76.11
C THR A 265 0.31 39.58 76.60
#